data_AF-A0A8J2YMQ6-F1
#
_entry.id   AF-A0A8J2YMQ6-F1
#
_cell.length_a   1.000
_cell.length_b   1.000
_cell.length_c   1.000
_cell.angle_alpha   90.00
_cell.angle_beta   90.00
_cell.angle_gamma   90.00
#
_symmetry.space_group_name_H-M   'P 1'
#
loop_
_entity.id
_entity.type
_entity.pdbx_description
1 polymer ?
#
loop_
_entity_poly.entity_id
_entity_poly.type
_entity_poly.pdbx_seq_one_letter_code
_entity_poly.pdbx_strand_id
1 'polypeptide(L)'
;MRVSRAQGTLWLCVLAACAKASAAPVAAQEALWEPNLARIGDEAKERAAPMDPLPLGPQPVRPLAPPLAGAERPGEAEPLEVEAPLPPPAVEDVALPVPEEDAFAAPGIRIGTFMLRGSIDSFAGYDSNPLRTERGRGSAYGAMGAEATLTSDWSRHQLEARLNGTYTNYIDLEEANAPVANGEIRGRLDVRENIEIDGLLGIALDTLDPGDADTPQGLTDRPLFTEFRGLAGVTYRTDEWSFRTGGRIEHENYEDGTYLDGGQLDNSDRINTTYALDLRGAYFIGPKLEIFSEGVIDTRVHDREFDRNGLRRDSTGQSIATGLRYTPSALLDAEVSGGYRWRQYKDAELPDLSGFTADVSLTWRATALTTVRLTAGTLFDDTTLVDASGSISRFVRGEVIHALRRNVELTAAVGAETAEFEGIDRDDTVYTGELGAEWKFNRRFGVNARLAHTKQISNVDGGDFEATLYQLGIRFRY
;
A
#
# COMPACT_ATOMS: atom_id res chain seq x y z
N MET A 1 4.65 37.20 55.50
CA MET A 1 5.64 36.89 56.57
C MET A 1 5.94 35.39 56.56
N ARG A 2 6.90 34.93 57.39
CA ARG A 2 7.37 33.53 57.54
C ARG A 2 6.20 32.52 57.72
N VAL A 3 6.12 31.33 57.11
CA VAL A 3 7.06 30.19 56.88
C VAL A 3 7.01 29.10 57.98
N SER A 4 6.44 27.93 57.61
CA SER A 4 6.82 26.55 58.01
C SER A 4 6.13 25.60 56.99
N ARG A 5 6.75 24.64 56.28
CA ARG A 5 7.62 23.49 56.63
C ARG A 5 6.88 22.39 57.44
N ALA A 6 6.97 21.09 57.11
CA ALA A 6 7.66 20.42 55.97
C ALA A 6 7.19 18.95 55.74
N GLN A 7 7.58 18.37 54.59
CA GLN A 7 7.83 16.93 54.29
C GLN A 7 6.66 15.90 54.40
N GLY A 8 6.57 14.87 53.54
CA GLY A 8 7.30 14.60 52.28
C GLY A 8 7.17 13.17 51.73
N THR A 9 7.75 12.95 50.54
CA THR A 9 8.16 11.64 49.94
C THR A 9 7.11 10.77 49.23
N LEU A 10 7.57 10.12 48.15
CA LEU A 10 6.87 9.26 47.17
C LEU A 10 6.53 7.85 47.71
N TRP A 11 5.73 7.04 46.98
CA TRP A 11 6.20 5.88 46.17
C TRP A 11 5.06 5.17 45.39
N LEU A 12 5.41 4.33 44.39
CA LEU A 12 4.49 3.58 43.51
C LEU A 12 4.14 2.17 44.02
N CYS A 13 2.92 1.70 43.72
CA CYS A 13 2.50 0.31 43.39
C CYS A 13 1.17 0.43 42.58
N VAL A 14 0.84 -0.28 41.49
CA VAL A 14 1.27 -1.53 40.82
C VAL A 14 0.56 -2.82 41.30
N LEU A 15 -0.41 -3.25 40.47
CA LEU A 15 -0.97 -4.61 40.19
C LEU A 15 -1.77 -5.45 41.22
N ALA A 16 -2.98 -5.82 40.75
CA ALA A 16 -3.65 -7.15 40.75
C ALA A 16 -4.14 -7.86 42.04
N ALA A 17 -5.43 -8.27 42.04
CA ALA A 17 -5.93 -9.53 42.64
C ALA A 17 -7.34 -9.94 42.14
N CYS A 18 -7.56 -11.25 42.03
CA CYS A 18 -8.66 -11.94 41.32
C CYS A 18 -10.07 -11.99 41.98
N ALA A 19 -11.09 -11.88 41.12
CA ALA A 19 -12.24 -12.79 40.90
C ALA A 19 -12.95 -13.58 42.03
N LYS A 20 -14.31 -13.47 42.07
CA LYS A 20 -15.30 -14.59 42.22
C LYS A 20 -16.77 -14.11 42.13
N ALA A 21 -17.76 -15.01 42.11
CA ALA A 21 -18.33 -15.62 40.89
C ALA A 21 -19.60 -16.47 41.18
N SER A 22 -20.76 -16.09 40.64
CA SER A 22 -22.02 -16.89 40.57
C SER A 22 -22.96 -16.26 39.52
N ALA A 23 -23.36 -16.93 38.43
CA ALA A 23 -24.32 -18.05 38.31
C ALA A 23 -25.77 -17.61 38.66
N ALA A 24 -26.83 -17.87 37.88
CA ALA A 24 -27.06 -18.61 36.60
C ALA A 24 -28.43 -18.13 36.01
N PRO A 25 -29.08 -18.76 34.98
CA PRO A 25 -28.68 -19.85 34.08
C PRO A 25 -28.88 -19.57 32.57
N VAL A 26 -28.58 -20.55 31.72
CA VAL A 26 -28.96 -20.62 30.30
C VAL A 26 -29.69 -21.94 30.04
N ALA A 27 -30.75 -21.90 29.21
CA ALA A 27 -31.35 -23.05 28.55
C ALA A 27 -31.63 -22.62 27.09
N ALA A 28 -30.94 -23.15 26.08
CA ALA A 28 -30.97 -24.52 25.57
C ALA A 28 -32.16 -24.77 24.63
N GLN A 29 -31.87 -24.67 23.33
CA GLN A 29 -32.67 -25.25 22.25
C GLN A 29 -31.69 -25.89 21.26
N GLU A 30 -31.61 -27.22 21.28
CA GLU A 30 -30.80 -28.01 20.35
C GLU A 30 -31.60 -28.35 19.07
N ALA A 31 -30.90 -28.94 18.09
CA ALA A 31 -31.37 -29.33 16.76
C ALA A 31 -31.56 -28.15 15.77
N LEU A 32 -31.12 -28.23 14.50
CA LEU A 32 -30.58 -29.37 13.73
C LEU A 32 -29.24 -29.02 13.06
N TRP A 33 -28.23 -29.87 13.22
CA TRP A 33 -27.06 -29.95 12.33
C TRP A 33 -27.02 -31.35 11.71
N GLU A 34 -27.43 -31.45 10.44
CA GLU A 34 -27.25 -32.66 9.63
C GLU A 34 -26.34 -32.34 8.43
N PRO A 35 -25.10 -32.88 8.39
CA PRO A 35 -24.21 -32.66 7.26
C PRO A 35 -24.62 -33.55 6.07
N ASN A 36 -25.32 -32.97 5.09
CA ASN A 36 -25.79 -33.66 3.88
C ASN A 36 -24.67 -33.96 2.85
N LEU A 37 -23.55 -34.50 3.32
CA LEU A 37 -22.39 -34.93 2.51
C LEU A 37 -22.69 -36.09 1.55
N ALA A 38 -23.87 -36.70 1.65
CA ALA A 38 -24.26 -37.87 0.87
C ALA A 38 -24.69 -37.58 -0.58
N ARG A 39 -24.93 -36.30 -0.97
CA ARG A 39 -25.44 -35.96 -2.32
C ARG A 39 -24.41 -35.44 -3.33
N ILE A 40 -23.12 -35.54 -3.01
CA ILE A 40 -22.00 -35.11 -3.87
C ILE A 40 -21.36 -36.29 -4.63
N GLY A 41 -21.70 -37.54 -4.27
CA GLY A 41 -20.96 -38.75 -4.72
C GLY A 41 -21.16 -39.21 -6.18
N ASP A 42 -22.24 -38.80 -6.86
CA ASP A 42 -22.62 -39.39 -8.16
C ASP A 42 -22.70 -38.42 -9.35
N GLU A 43 -22.72 -37.09 -9.14
CA GLU A 43 -22.56 -36.10 -10.22
C GLU A 43 -21.07 -35.71 -10.43
N ALA A 44 -20.21 -35.94 -9.43
CA ALA A 44 -18.78 -35.57 -9.44
C ALA A 44 -17.85 -36.52 -10.26
N LYS A 45 -18.38 -37.29 -11.22
CA LYS A 45 -17.65 -38.40 -11.87
C LYS A 45 -17.26 -38.21 -13.33
N GLU A 46 -17.71 -37.16 -14.03
CA GLU A 46 -17.49 -37.04 -15.49
C GLU A 46 -16.63 -35.84 -15.95
N ARG A 47 -16.11 -35.02 -15.04
CA ARG A 47 -15.04 -34.05 -15.33
C ARG A 47 -14.00 -33.97 -14.21
N ALA A 48 -12.88 -34.68 -14.41
CA ALA A 48 -11.72 -34.64 -13.53
C ALA A 48 -10.45 -34.28 -14.33
N ALA A 49 -9.95 -33.07 -14.10
CA ALA A 49 -8.61 -32.59 -14.43
C ALA A 49 -8.24 -31.56 -13.33
N PRO A 50 -6.95 -31.42 -12.94
CA PRO A 50 -6.59 -30.86 -11.64
C PRO A 50 -6.79 -29.35 -11.51
N MET A 51 -7.04 -28.91 -10.28
CA MET A 51 -6.91 -27.51 -9.85
C MET A 51 -5.43 -27.16 -9.59
N ASP A 52 -5.11 -25.86 -9.48
CA ASP A 52 -4.10 -25.22 -8.60
C ASP A 52 -3.85 -23.74 -9.09
N PRO A 53 -4.10 -22.66 -8.31
CA PRO A 53 -3.93 -21.23 -8.69
C PRO A 53 -2.67 -20.56 -8.03
N LEU A 54 -2.40 -19.24 -7.83
CA LEU A 54 -3.06 -17.90 -7.83
C LEU A 54 -1.98 -16.75 -8.02
N PRO A 55 -2.16 -15.42 -7.73
CA PRO A 55 -1.71 -14.87 -6.42
C PRO A 55 -2.41 -13.54 -5.95
N LEU A 56 -1.82 -12.93 -4.91
CA LEU A 56 -1.99 -11.54 -4.40
C LEU A 56 -1.67 -10.43 -5.43
N GLY A 57 -2.42 -9.32 -5.35
CA GLY A 57 -2.08 -8.02 -5.96
C GLY A 57 -2.12 -6.86 -4.95
N PRO A 58 -1.48 -5.71 -5.24
CA PRO A 58 -1.36 -4.53 -4.35
C PRO A 58 -2.66 -3.71 -4.15
N GLN A 59 -2.53 -2.50 -3.58
CA GLN A 59 -3.57 -1.45 -3.50
C GLN A 59 -3.30 -0.36 -4.58
N PRO A 60 -4.31 0.47 -4.97
CA PRO A 60 -4.28 1.23 -6.22
C PRO A 60 -3.35 2.45 -6.26
N VAL A 61 -2.80 2.72 -7.45
CA VAL A 61 -1.89 3.84 -7.73
C VAL A 61 -2.67 5.12 -8.08
N ARG A 62 -3.54 5.56 -7.16
CA ARG A 62 -4.38 6.76 -7.33
C ARG A 62 -3.53 8.04 -7.53
N PRO A 63 -3.74 8.83 -8.61
CA PRO A 63 -2.76 9.82 -9.06
C PRO A 63 -2.90 11.25 -8.50
N LEU A 64 -2.52 11.51 -7.24
CA LEU A 64 -2.28 12.89 -6.75
C LEU A 64 -1.15 13.00 -5.70
N ALA A 65 -0.60 14.21 -5.56
CA ALA A 65 0.58 14.56 -4.75
C ALA A 65 1.89 13.80 -5.12
N PRO A 66 3.07 14.14 -4.52
CA PRO A 66 4.37 13.56 -4.90
C PRO A 66 4.97 12.63 -3.82
N PRO A 67 5.55 11.47 -4.19
CA PRO A 67 6.71 10.97 -3.46
C PRO A 67 7.84 12.00 -3.54
N LEU A 68 8.62 12.07 -2.47
CA LEU A 68 9.85 12.84 -2.45
C LEU A 68 10.88 12.14 -3.36
N ALA A 69 11.69 12.89 -4.13
CA ALA A 69 12.81 12.28 -4.89
C ALA A 69 13.74 11.47 -3.98
N GLY A 70 13.66 10.13 -4.04
CA GLY A 70 14.37 9.23 -3.12
C GLY A 70 13.67 8.93 -1.78
N ALA A 71 12.34 9.00 -1.70
CA ALA A 71 11.53 8.31 -0.69
C ALA A 71 10.43 7.50 -1.40
N GLU A 72 10.15 6.28 -0.93
CA GLU A 72 8.99 5.50 -1.39
C GLU A 72 7.66 6.21 -1.04
N ARG A 73 6.60 5.90 -1.81
CA ARG A 73 5.29 6.55 -1.70
C ARG A 73 4.51 6.09 -0.45
N PRO A 74 3.79 6.99 0.25
CA PRO A 74 2.57 6.59 0.95
C PRO A 74 1.51 6.15 -0.09
N GLY A 75 0.62 5.22 0.26
CA GLY A 75 -0.43 4.73 -0.64
C GLY A 75 0.03 3.68 -1.67
N GLU A 76 1.31 3.68 -2.05
CA GLU A 76 1.94 2.49 -2.62
C GLU A 76 2.13 1.49 -1.49
N ALA A 77 1.09 0.68 -1.26
CA ALA A 77 1.34 -0.67 -0.79
C ALA A 77 2.19 -1.35 -1.87
N GLU A 78 3.51 -1.33 -1.70
CA GLU A 78 4.35 -2.39 -2.25
C GLU A 78 3.62 -3.71 -1.90
N PRO A 79 3.23 -4.54 -2.89
CA PRO A 79 2.44 -5.74 -2.64
C PRO A 79 3.28 -6.64 -1.76
N LEU A 80 2.96 -6.66 -0.45
CA LEU A 80 3.94 -6.71 0.63
C LEU A 80 5.33 -7.18 0.19
N GLU A 81 6.35 -6.33 0.31
CA GLU A 81 7.67 -6.87 0.66
C GLU A 81 7.53 -7.55 2.05
N VAL A 82 7.06 -8.80 2.02
CA VAL A 82 7.92 -9.96 2.25
C VAL A 82 9.35 -9.57 1.82
N GLU A 83 10.03 -8.82 2.70
CA GLU A 83 11.42 -8.38 2.56
C GLU A 83 12.20 -9.59 2.04
N ALA A 84 12.78 -9.43 0.85
CA ALA A 84 13.27 -10.54 0.03
C ALA A 84 13.98 -11.57 0.93
N PRO A 85 13.47 -12.81 1.04
CA PRO A 85 13.77 -13.69 2.16
C PRO A 85 15.28 -13.80 2.34
N LEU A 86 15.76 -13.33 3.51
CA LEU A 86 17.13 -12.85 3.78
C LEU A 86 18.18 -13.29 2.74
N PRO A 87 18.86 -12.33 2.07
CA PRO A 87 19.44 -12.50 0.73
C PRO A 87 20.18 -13.82 0.55
N PRO A 88 19.94 -14.54 -0.57
CA PRO A 88 20.29 -15.96 -0.72
C PRO A 88 21.77 -16.23 -0.43
N PRO A 89 22.08 -17.43 0.11
CA PRO A 89 23.40 -17.74 0.67
C PRO A 89 24.52 -17.36 -0.29
N ALA A 90 25.39 -16.46 0.20
CA ALA A 90 26.13 -15.49 -0.59
C ALA A 90 26.61 -16.03 -1.96
N VAL A 91 25.99 -15.54 -3.03
CA VAL A 91 26.51 -15.69 -4.39
C VAL A 91 27.93 -15.16 -4.41
N GLU A 92 28.90 -15.97 -4.86
CA GLU A 92 30.31 -15.56 -4.94
C GLU A 92 30.43 -14.30 -5.80
N ASP A 93 30.78 -13.19 -5.17
CA ASP A 93 30.52 -11.86 -5.69
C ASP A 93 31.34 -11.57 -6.97
N VAL A 94 30.64 -11.37 -8.08
CA VAL A 94 31.13 -10.43 -9.10
C VAL A 94 30.91 -9.05 -8.49
N ALA A 95 31.85 -8.67 -7.61
CA ALA A 95 31.74 -7.48 -6.79
C ALA A 95 31.44 -6.27 -7.66
N LEU A 96 30.25 -5.70 -7.48
CA LEU A 96 29.98 -4.36 -7.95
C LEU A 96 31.08 -3.45 -7.37
N PRO A 97 31.54 -2.43 -8.11
CA PRO A 97 32.28 -1.35 -7.48
C PRO A 97 31.42 -0.85 -6.31
N VAL A 98 31.95 -0.99 -5.08
CA VAL A 98 31.23 -0.56 -3.86
C VAL A 98 30.69 0.84 -4.15
N PRO A 99 29.36 1.07 -4.07
CA PRO A 99 28.80 2.38 -4.35
C PRO A 99 29.49 3.41 -3.47
N GLU A 100 30.36 4.22 -4.08
CA GLU A 100 31.22 5.18 -3.40
C GLU A 100 30.31 6.11 -2.59
N GLU A 101 30.39 6.03 -1.26
CA GLU A 101 29.42 6.59 -0.29
C GLU A 101 28.78 7.86 -0.87
N ASP A 102 27.46 7.87 -1.13
CA ASP A 102 26.82 9.00 -1.83
C ASP A 102 27.25 10.29 -1.14
N ALA A 103 28.07 11.06 -1.86
CA ALA A 103 28.73 12.23 -1.31
C ALA A 103 27.74 13.32 -0.91
N PHE A 104 26.46 13.14 -1.27
CA PHE A 104 25.31 13.99 -1.01
C PHE A 104 24.23 13.31 -0.14
N ALA A 105 24.47 12.11 0.39
CA ALA A 105 23.57 11.46 1.35
C ALA A 105 23.45 12.26 2.67
N ALA A 106 22.27 12.14 3.28
CA ALA A 106 22.00 12.70 4.60
C ALA A 106 22.86 11.98 5.66
N PRO A 107 23.66 12.70 6.46
CA PRO A 107 24.54 12.08 7.46
C PRO A 107 23.78 11.42 8.61
N GLY A 108 22.56 11.89 8.90
CA GLY A 108 21.73 11.40 9.99
C GLY A 108 22.14 11.89 11.38
N ILE A 109 21.24 11.68 12.33
CA ILE A 109 21.40 11.98 13.74
C ILE A 109 21.33 10.65 14.51
N ARG A 110 22.45 10.21 15.10
CA ARG A 110 22.44 9.03 15.98
C ARG A 110 21.81 9.36 17.34
N ILE A 111 20.76 8.62 17.69
CA ILE A 111 19.99 8.75 18.94
C ILE A 111 20.12 7.43 19.71
N GLY A 112 21.18 7.29 20.51
CA GLY A 112 21.50 6.01 21.17
C GLY A 112 21.84 4.93 20.15
N THR A 113 21.10 3.81 20.17
CA THR A 113 21.23 2.68 19.22
C THR A 113 20.33 2.83 17.98
N PHE A 114 20.07 4.07 17.56
CA PHE A 114 19.22 4.37 16.41
C PHE A 114 19.86 5.46 15.54
N MET A 115 19.60 5.42 14.25
CA MET A 115 19.91 6.46 13.29
C MET A 115 18.62 7.10 12.80
N LEU A 116 18.40 8.37 13.15
CA LEU A 116 17.36 9.19 12.54
C LEU A 116 17.92 9.85 11.28
N ARG A 117 17.28 9.66 10.13
CA ARG A 117 17.43 10.50 8.95
C ARG A 117 16.14 11.23 8.70
N GLY A 118 16.20 12.42 8.10
CA GLY A 118 14.97 13.10 7.69
C GLY A 118 15.15 14.10 6.57
N SER A 119 14.02 14.45 5.96
CA SER A 119 13.93 15.50 4.97
C SER A 119 12.73 16.42 5.21
N ILE A 120 12.82 17.65 4.71
CA ILE A 120 11.73 18.62 4.68
C ILE A 120 11.78 19.31 3.31
N ASP A 121 10.66 19.32 2.61
CA ASP A 121 10.54 19.88 1.28
C ASP A 121 9.54 21.03 1.27
N SER A 122 9.82 22.05 0.46
CA SER A 122 8.85 23.06 0.09
C SER A 122 8.74 23.12 -1.43
N PHE A 123 7.51 22.97 -1.92
CA PHE A 123 7.15 22.97 -3.33
C PHE A 123 6.29 24.19 -3.66
N ALA A 124 6.43 24.68 -4.90
CA ALA A 124 5.46 25.52 -5.56
C ALA A 124 5.22 24.97 -6.97
N GLY A 125 4.00 25.10 -7.47
CA GLY A 125 3.63 24.50 -8.74
C GLY A 125 2.30 24.98 -9.30
N TYR A 126 1.88 24.32 -10.38
CA TYR A 126 0.60 24.52 -11.04
C TYR A 126 0.08 23.17 -11.51
N ASP A 127 -1.19 22.88 -11.24
CA ASP A 127 -1.91 21.73 -11.80
C ASP A 127 -2.99 22.29 -12.73
N SER A 128 -3.08 21.78 -13.96
CA SER A 128 -4.12 22.19 -14.90
C SER A 128 -5.52 21.70 -14.53
N ASN A 129 -5.65 20.72 -13.64
CA ASN A 129 -6.93 20.11 -13.26
C ASN A 129 -6.86 19.38 -11.89
N PRO A 130 -6.82 20.12 -10.76
CA PRO A 130 -6.76 19.54 -9.40
C PRO A 130 -7.96 18.66 -9.01
N LEU A 131 -9.09 18.90 -9.67
CA LEU A 131 -10.38 18.23 -9.43
C LEU A 131 -10.71 17.15 -10.48
N ARG A 132 -9.79 16.85 -11.39
CA ARG A 132 -9.87 15.70 -12.31
C ARG A 132 -11.19 15.56 -13.06
N THR A 133 -11.70 16.68 -13.59
CA THR A 133 -12.95 16.73 -14.38
C THR A 133 -12.72 17.03 -15.87
N GLU A 134 -13.63 16.59 -16.74
CA GLU A 134 -13.62 16.81 -18.21
C GLU A 134 -13.32 18.28 -18.60
N ARG A 135 -13.85 19.23 -17.83
CA ARG A 135 -13.71 20.68 -18.07
C ARG A 135 -13.14 21.40 -16.85
N GLY A 136 -12.16 20.75 -16.22
CA GLY A 136 -11.49 21.24 -15.03
C GLY A 136 -10.86 22.63 -15.18
N ARG A 137 -10.73 23.32 -14.05
CA ARG A 137 -9.97 24.57 -13.92
C ARG A 137 -8.60 24.23 -13.35
N GLY A 138 -7.55 24.89 -13.82
CA GLY A 138 -6.23 24.81 -13.20
C GLY A 138 -6.06 25.78 -12.04
N SER A 139 -5.13 25.51 -11.14
CA SER A 139 -4.73 26.42 -10.06
C SER A 139 -3.25 26.25 -9.70
N ALA A 140 -2.66 27.34 -9.23
CA ALA A 140 -1.34 27.30 -8.61
C ALA A 140 -1.44 26.72 -7.18
N TYR A 141 -0.39 26.04 -6.71
CA TYR A 141 -0.34 25.50 -5.36
C TYR A 141 1.02 25.73 -4.71
N GLY A 142 1.01 25.77 -3.38
CA GLY A 142 2.18 25.52 -2.54
C GLY A 142 2.00 24.20 -1.79
N ALA A 143 3.08 23.48 -1.54
CA ALA A 143 3.03 22.29 -0.71
C ALA A 143 4.26 22.20 0.22
N MET A 144 4.08 21.54 1.36
CA MET A 144 5.16 21.23 2.30
C MET A 144 5.17 19.74 2.59
N GLY A 145 6.32 19.10 2.33
CA GLY A 145 6.58 17.69 2.62
C GLY A 145 7.52 17.53 3.81
N ALA A 146 7.38 16.44 4.55
CA ALA A 146 8.31 16.03 5.59
C ALA A 146 8.48 14.51 5.62
N GLU A 147 9.67 14.07 6.02
CA GLU A 147 10.06 12.66 6.09
C GLU A 147 11.00 12.45 7.30
N ALA A 148 10.81 11.36 8.03
CA ALA A 148 11.66 10.94 9.13
C ALA A 148 11.72 9.41 9.19
N THR A 149 12.91 8.85 9.08
CA THR A 149 13.17 7.40 9.17
C THR A 149 14.16 7.12 10.30
N LEU A 150 13.74 6.32 11.28
CA LEU A 150 14.48 5.95 12.48
C LEU A 150 14.79 4.45 12.46
N THR A 151 16.03 4.07 12.16
CA THR A 151 16.47 2.65 12.10
C THR A 151 17.37 2.26 13.26
N SER A 152 17.19 1.06 13.81
CA SER A 152 18.05 0.49 14.85
C SER A 152 19.43 0.10 14.33
N ASP A 153 20.50 0.27 15.12
CA ASP A 153 21.85 -0.25 14.82
C ASP A 153 22.20 -1.57 15.56
N TRP A 154 21.17 -2.35 15.89
CA TRP A 154 21.29 -3.62 16.59
C TRP A 154 21.88 -4.75 15.72
N SER A 155 22.62 -5.67 16.33
CA SER A 155 23.40 -6.70 15.63
C SER A 155 22.66 -8.02 15.36
N ARG A 156 21.32 -8.01 15.39
CA ARG A 156 20.46 -9.20 15.19
C ARG A 156 19.07 -8.72 14.77
N HIS A 157 18.28 -8.32 15.77
CA HIS A 157 16.94 -7.79 15.61
C HIS A 157 16.94 -6.43 14.91
N GLN A 158 15.83 -6.09 14.28
CA GLN A 158 15.64 -4.83 13.57
C GLN A 158 14.39 -4.13 14.10
N LEU A 159 14.47 -2.82 14.32
CA LEU A 159 13.32 -1.96 14.51
C LEU A 159 13.51 -0.73 13.63
N GLU A 160 12.50 -0.44 12.82
CA GLU A 160 12.42 0.74 11.98
C GLU A 160 11.09 1.45 12.24
N ALA A 161 11.12 2.77 12.32
CA ALA A 161 9.93 3.60 12.20
C ALA A 161 10.12 4.61 11.07
N ARG A 162 9.19 4.68 10.12
CA ARG A 162 9.15 5.72 9.08
C ARG A 162 7.91 6.57 9.29
N LEU A 163 8.04 7.87 9.03
CA LEU A 163 6.94 8.83 8.97
C LEU A 163 7.19 9.71 7.76
N ASN A 164 6.21 9.80 6.87
CA ASN A 164 6.21 10.78 5.78
C ASN A 164 4.85 11.49 5.71
N GLY A 165 4.82 12.64 5.06
CA GLY A 165 3.58 13.32 4.73
C GLY A 165 3.78 14.62 3.97
N THR A 166 2.76 15.04 3.24
CA THR A 166 2.71 16.28 2.46
C THR A 166 1.36 16.95 2.66
N TYR A 167 1.37 18.27 2.88
CA TYR A 167 0.16 19.10 2.78
C TYR A 167 0.23 19.96 1.52
N THR A 168 -0.77 19.81 0.64
CA THR A 168 -0.90 20.56 -0.62
C THR A 168 -2.03 21.58 -0.51
N ASN A 169 -1.70 22.85 -0.77
CA ASN A 169 -2.61 23.98 -0.70
C ASN A 169 -2.71 24.69 -2.05
N TYR A 170 -3.84 24.54 -2.73
CA TYR A 170 -4.18 25.28 -3.95
C TYR A 170 -4.61 26.71 -3.63
N ILE A 171 -4.46 27.63 -4.58
CA ILE A 171 -4.64 29.07 -4.37
C ILE A 171 -6.01 29.57 -4.86
N ASP A 172 -6.56 28.92 -5.89
CA ASP A 172 -7.80 29.31 -6.57
C ASP A 172 -8.92 28.24 -6.45
N LEU A 173 -8.58 27.11 -5.81
CA LEU A 173 -9.39 25.89 -5.68
C LEU A 173 -9.15 25.25 -4.30
N GLU A 174 -9.57 25.91 -3.22
CA GLU A 174 -9.39 25.39 -1.85
C GLU A 174 -10.09 24.04 -1.66
N GLU A 175 -11.14 23.76 -2.46
CA GLU A 175 -11.84 22.47 -2.52
C GLU A 175 -10.93 21.29 -2.96
N ALA A 176 -9.77 21.58 -3.56
CA ALA A 176 -8.80 20.58 -4.01
C ALA A 176 -7.64 20.35 -3.02
N ASN A 177 -7.62 21.02 -1.87
CA ASN A 177 -6.57 20.88 -0.86
C ASN A 177 -6.44 19.42 -0.37
N ALA A 178 -5.21 18.96 -0.16
CA ALA A 178 -4.92 17.56 0.12
C ALA A 178 -3.79 17.38 1.17
N PRO A 179 -4.13 16.97 2.41
CA PRO A 179 -3.18 16.31 3.31
C PRO A 179 -3.00 14.85 2.91
N VAL A 180 -1.75 14.38 2.91
CA VAL A 180 -1.38 12.96 2.80
C VAL A 180 -0.32 12.66 3.86
N ALA A 181 -0.40 11.52 4.55
CA ALA A 181 0.61 11.07 5.51
C ALA A 181 0.64 9.54 5.65
N ASN A 182 1.82 8.98 5.92
CA ASN A 182 1.98 7.58 6.32
C ASN A 182 2.98 7.47 7.48
N GLY A 183 2.56 6.84 8.56
CA GLY A 183 3.40 6.46 9.69
C GLY A 183 3.43 4.94 9.83
N GLU A 184 4.61 4.35 9.93
CA GLU A 184 4.80 2.91 10.00
C GLU A 184 5.92 2.53 10.96
N ILE A 185 5.75 1.39 11.64
CA ILE A 185 6.74 0.78 12.53
C ILE A 185 6.87 -0.69 12.12
N ARG A 186 8.03 -1.08 11.59
CA ARG A 186 8.40 -2.47 11.28
C ARG A 186 9.37 -3.00 12.33
N GLY A 187 9.15 -4.23 12.80
CA GLY A 187 10.07 -4.94 13.69
C GLY A 187 10.36 -6.36 13.19
N ARG A 188 11.62 -6.80 13.29
CA ARG A 188 12.06 -8.18 13.04
C ARG A 188 12.78 -8.75 14.25
N LEU A 189 12.36 -9.95 14.65
CA LEU A 189 12.85 -10.75 15.77
C LEU A 189 13.33 -12.10 15.24
N ASP A 190 14.62 -12.18 14.94
CA ASP A 190 15.34 -13.37 14.50
C ASP A 190 15.50 -14.31 15.72
N VAL A 191 14.50 -15.14 15.98
CA VAL A 191 14.42 -16.06 17.14
C VAL A 191 15.50 -17.14 17.04
N ARG A 192 15.77 -17.63 15.83
CA ARG A 192 16.85 -18.56 15.48
C ARG A 192 17.39 -18.23 14.09
N GLU A 193 18.51 -18.83 13.71
CA GLU A 193 19.07 -18.78 12.34
C GLU A 193 18.04 -19.20 11.27
N ASN A 194 17.08 -20.06 11.65
CA ASN A 194 16.01 -20.56 10.79
C ASN A 194 14.59 -20.13 11.19
N ILE A 195 14.42 -19.23 12.18
CA ILE A 195 13.10 -18.75 12.63
C ILE A 195 13.14 -17.24 12.83
N GLU A 196 12.32 -16.56 12.05
CA GLU A 196 12.10 -15.13 12.03
C GLU A 196 10.66 -14.84 12.42
N ILE A 197 10.45 -13.81 13.24
CA ILE A 197 9.12 -13.25 13.54
C ILE A 197 9.18 -11.78 13.19
N ASP A 198 8.22 -11.29 12.42
CA ASP A 198 8.11 -9.91 11.99
C ASP A 198 6.75 -9.32 12.35
N GLY A 199 6.64 -8.01 12.28
CA GLY A 199 5.37 -7.31 12.41
C GLY A 199 5.44 -5.86 11.97
N LEU A 200 4.29 -5.34 11.55
CA LEU A 200 4.09 -3.97 11.10
C LEU A 200 2.90 -3.36 11.84
N LEU A 201 3.06 -2.14 12.33
CA LEU A 201 1.96 -1.25 12.69
C LEU A 201 2.01 -0.03 11.78
N GLY A 202 0.91 0.28 11.11
CA GLY A 202 0.83 1.35 10.12
C GLY A 202 -0.41 2.22 10.31
N ILE A 203 -0.28 3.48 9.92
CA ILE A 203 -1.38 4.41 9.69
C ILE A 203 -1.11 5.14 8.38
N ALA A 204 -2.08 5.15 7.47
CA ALA A 204 -2.10 6.05 6.32
C ALA A 204 -3.27 7.03 6.48
N LEU A 205 -3.08 8.25 5.98
CA LEU A 205 -4.10 9.27 5.82
C LEU A 205 -3.94 9.85 4.42
N ASP A 206 -5.05 9.97 3.70
CA ASP A 206 -5.10 10.55 2.36
C ASP A 206 -6.45 11.26 2.20
N THR A 207 -6.78 11.65 0.97
CA THR A 207 -8.07 12.19 0.56
C THR A 207 -8.75 11.27 -0.44
N LEU A 208 -10.07 11.33 -0.55
CA LEU A 208 -10.75 10.78 -1.72
C LEU A 208 -10.19 11.42 -3.00
N ASP A 209 -9.67 10.61 -3.92
CA ASP A 209 -9.11 11.09 -5.19
C ASP A 209 -10.27 11.56 -6.10
N PRO A 210 -10.32 12.84 -6.52
CA PRO A 210 -11.38 13.35 -7.37
C PRO A 210 -11.37 12.79 -8.80
N GLY A 211 -10.37 11.99 -9.20
CA GLY A 211 -10.40 11.21 -10.45
C GLY A 211 -11.08 9.85 -10.32
N ASP A 212 -11.31 9.37 -9.09
CA ASP A 212 -11.85 8.04 -8.80
C ASP A 212 -13.36 7.93 -9.06
N ALA A 213 -13.80 6.75 -9.49
CA ALA A 213 -15.19 6.48 -9.83
C ALA A 213 -16.16 6.62 -8.63
N ASP A 214 -15.69 6.41 -7.40
CA ASP A 214 -16.46 6.52 -6.16
C ASP A 214 -16.29 7.86 -5.43
N THR A 215 -15.65 8.85 -6.07
CA THR A 215 -15.55 10.22 -5.56
C THR A 215 -16.52 11.14 -6.33
N PRO A 216 -17.66 11.55 -5.72
CA PRO A 216 -18.62 12.40 -6.41
C PRO A 216 -18.09 13.83 -6.55
N GLN A 217 -18.43 14.45 -7.67
CA GLN A 217 -17.98 15.81 -8.01
C GLN A 217 -18.79 16.89 -7.28
N GLY A 218 -18.17 18.07 -7.07
CA GLY A 218 -18.84 19.24 -6.49
C GLY A 218 -18.89 19.27 -4.96
N LEU A 219 -17.94 18.59 -4.30
CA LEU A 219 -17.69 18.73 -2.87
C LEU A 219 -17.02 20.09 -2.55
N THR A 220 -17.16 20.57 -1.31
CA THR A 220 -16.54 21.81 -0.81
C THR A 220 -15.05 21.67 -0.47
N ASP A 221 -14.61 20.44 -0.31
CA ASP A 221 -13.32 20.00 0.22
C ASP A 221 -13.18 18.49 -0.08
N ARG A 222 -11.97 17.94 0.05
CA ARG A 222 -11.75 16.51 -0.14
C ARG A 222 -11.92 15.76 1.18
N PRO A 223 -12.88 14.84 1.32
CA PRO A 223 -13.03 14.07 2.55
C PRO A 223 -11.82 13.18 2.80
N LEU A 224 -11.40 13.08 4.07
CA LEU A 224 -10.27 12.25 4.46
C LEU A 224 -10.58 10.75 4.34
N PHE A 225 -9.57 10.01 3.89
CA PHE A 225 -9.44 8.57 4.05
C PHE A 225 -8.39 8.31 5.14
N THR A 226 -8.60 7.32 6.01
CA THR A 226 -7.62 6.92 7.02
C THR A 226 -7.63 5.42 7.20
N GLU A 227 -6.46 4.80 7.08
CA GLU A 227 -6.28 3.36 7.12
C GLU A 227 -5.34 2.98 8.28
N PHE A 228 -5.73 2.01 9.10
CA PHE A 228 -4.89 1.45 10.16
C PHE A 228 -4.51 0.01 9.81
N ARG A 229 -3.20 -0.27 9.71
CA ARG A 229 -2.65 -1.59 9.38
C ARG A 229 -1.99 -2.24 10.60
N GLY A 230 -2.29 -3.51 10.85
CA GLY A 230 -1.61 -4.35 11.84
C GLY A 230 -1.27 -5.72 11.26
N LEU A 231 0.01 -6.06 11.20
CA LEU A 231 0.51 -7.32 10.64
C LEU A 231 1.45 -8.02 11.62
N ALA A 232 1.42 -9.35 11.63
CA ALA A 232 2.40 -10.19 12.31
C ALA A 232 2.71 -11.43 11.46
N GLY A 233 3.99 -11.69 11.23
CA GLY A 233 4.49 -12.80 10.41
C GLY A 233 5.42 -13.74 11.18
N VAL A 234 5.49 -14.99 10.72
CA VAL A 234 6.50 -15.97 11.12
C VAL A 234 7.06 -16.63 9.87
N THR A 235 8.37 -16.57 9.69
CA THR A 235 9.08 -17.26 8.59
C THR A 235 10.01 -18.35 9.14
N TYR A 236 9.90 -19.56 8.59
CA TYR A 236 10.80 -20.69 8.83
C TYR A 236 11.58 -20.99 7.54
N ARG A 237 12.92 -21.07 7.62
CA ARG A 237 13.78 -21.28 6.44
C ARG A 237 14.74 -22.47 6.62
N THR A 238 15.10 -23.14 5.53
CA THR A 238 16.21 -24.09 5.41
C THR A 238 17.04 -23.74 4.17
N ASP A 239 18.10 -24.49 3.89
CA ASP A 239 19.00 -24.22 2.77
C ASP A 239 18.27 -24.14 1.41
N GLU A 240 17.25 -24.99 1.18
CA GLU A 240 16.46 -25.02 -0.06
C GLU A 240 14.99 -24.59 0.09
N TRP A 241 14.46 -24.30 1.29
CA TRP A 241 13.03 -24.02 1.51
C TRP A 241 12.78 -22.77 2.37
N SER A 242 11.69 -22.07 2.09
CA SER A 242 11.14 -21.01 2.96
C SER A 242 9.63 -21.21 3.13
N PHE A 243 9.14 -21.12 4.36
CA PHE A 243 7.72 -21.20 4.70
C PHE A 243 7.35 -20.02 5.60
N ARG A 244 6.41 -19.19 5.15
CA ARG A 244 5.88 -18.03 5.85
C ARG A 244 4.40 -18.24 6.15
N THR A 245 3.96 -17.78 7.32
CA THR A 245 2.56 -17.52 7.62
C THR A 245 2.44 -16.15 8.29
N GLY A 246 1.43 -15.38 7.91
CA GLY A 246 1.16 -14.05 8.44
C GLY A 246 -0.32 -13.87 8.76
N GLY A 247 -0.62 -12.99 9.70
CA GLY A 247 -1.97 -12.49 9.95
C GLY A 247 -1.98 -10.97 9.82
N ARG A 248 -3.03 -10.45 9.17
CA ARG A 248 -3.19 -9.04 8.83
C ARG A 248 -4.58 -8.56 9.23
N ILE A 249 -4.64 -7.38 9.83
CA ILE A 249 -5.86 -6.67 10.20
C ILE A 249 -5.72 -5.25 9.66
N GLU A 250 -6.72 -4.81 8.91
CA GLU A 250 -6.78 -3.49 8.29
C GLU A 250 -8.12 -2.86 8.64
N HIS A 251 -8.12 -1.60 9.06
CA HIS A 251 -9.35 -0.84 9.31
C HIS A 251 -9.33 0.44 8.48
N GLU A 252 -10.27 0.53 7.55
CA GLU A 252 -10.47 1.66 6.65
C GLU A 252 -11.58 2.55 7.21
N ASN A 253 -11.27 3.82 7.42
CA ASN A 253 -12.20 4.85 7.87
C ASN A 253 -12.30 5.97 6.83
N TYR A 254 -13.52 6.48 6.63
CA TYR A 254 -13.84 7.49 5.63
C TYR A 254 -14.58 8.65 6.29
N GLU A 255 -14.23 9.87 5.92
CA GLU A 255 -14.92 11.09 6.33
C GLU A 255 -16.13 11.37 5.42
N ASP A 256 -17.18 11.95 6.01
CA ASP A 256 -18.35 12.43 5.28
C ASP A 256 -18.02 13.72 4.52
N GLY A 257 -18.50 13.85 3.29
CA GLY A 257 -18.28 15.06 2.46
C GLY A 257 -19.43 16.07 2.55
N THR A 258 -19.13 17.34 2.26
CA THR A 258 -20.14 18.38 2.07
C THR A 258 -20.17 18.82 0.59
N TYR A 259 -21.36 19.01 0.02
CA TYR A 259 -21.54 19.51 -1.34
C TYR A 259 -21.66 21.04 -1.37
N LEU A 260 -21.31 21.65 -2.52
CA LEU A 260 -21.40 23.11 -2.75
C LEU A 260 -22.81 23.72 -2.57
N ASP A 261 -23.87 22.92 -2.56
CA ASP A 261 -25.25 23.33 -2.30
C ASP A 261 -25.69 23.17 -0.82
N GLY A 262 -24.82 22.62 0.02
CA GLY A 262 -25.10 22.27 1.42
C GLY A 262 -25.62 20.84 1.63
N GLY A 263 -25.67 20.01 0.59
CA GLY A 263 -25.88 18.56 0.72
C GLY A 263 -24.75 17.86 1.49
N GLN A 264 -24.97 16.60 1.88
CA GLN A 264 -23.99 15.76 2.57
C GLN A 264 -23.77 14.45 1.82
N LEU A 265 -22.53 13.99 1.79
CA LEU A 265 -22.08 12.68 1.33
C LEU A 265 -21.77 11.84 2.57
N ASP A 266 -22.67 10.94 2.94
CA ASP A 266 -22.40 9.93 3.97
C ASP A 266 -21.48 8.85 3.37
N ASN A 267 -20.27 8.71 3.91
CA ASN A 267 -19.30 7.68 3.54
C ASN A 267 -19.12 6.61 4.61
N SER A 268 -19.88 6.67 5.70
CA SER A 268 -19.75 5.71 6.80
C SER A 268 -20.35 4.32 6.50
N ASP A 269 -20.79 4.08 5.27
CA ASP A 269 -21.02 2.76 4.68
C ASP A 269 -19.78 2.10 4.07
N ARG A 270 -18.73 2.88 3.74
CA ARG A 270 -17.43 2.38 3.25
C ARG A 270 -16.51 1.89 4.37
N ILE A 271 -16.77 2.33 5.60
CA ILE A 271 -15.97 1.99 6.79
C ILE A 271 -16.01 0.48 7.00
N ASN A 272 -14.84 -0.15 7.01
CA ASN A 272 -14.72 -1.60 7.13
C ASN A 272 -13.51 -2.03 7.96
N THR A 273 -13.54 -3.27 8.42
CA THR A 273 -12.38 -3.98 8.95
C THR A 273 -12.15 -5.25 8.14
N THR A 274 -10.97 -5.37 7.55
CA THR A 274 -10.52 -6.54 6.80
C THR A 274 -9.58 -7.40 7.65
N TYR A 275 -9.85 -8.69 7.73
CA TYR A 275 -9.02 -9.69 8.42
C TYR A 275 -8.50 -10.69 7.39
N ALA A 276 -7.19 -10.90 7.34
CA ALA A 276 -6.57 -11.84 6.42
C ALA A 276 -5.57 -12.79 7.09
N LEU A 277 -5.47 -14.01 6.57
CA LEU A 277 -4.42 -14.98 6.87
C LEU A 277 -3.62 -15.24 5.60
N ASP A 278 -2.34 -14.90 5.63
CA ASP A 278 -1.40 -15.03 4.52
C ASP A 278 -0.46 -16.25 4.72
N LEU A 279 -0.09 -16.92 3.63
CA LEU A 279 0.77 -18.11 3.57
C LEU A 279 1.75 -17.94 2.38
N ARG A 280 3.00 -18.41 2.51
CA ARG A 280 3.93 -18.56 1.36
C ARG A 280 4.87 -19.75 1.58
N GLY A 281 5.03 -20.59 0.56
CA GLY A 281 5.96 -21.71 0.52
C GLY A 281 6.83 -21.58 -0.73
N ALA A 282 8.15 -21.55 -0.55
CA ALA A 282 9.11 -21.30 -1.61
C ALA A 282 10.27 -22.31 -1.58
N TYR A 283 10.84 -22.58 -2.76
CA TYR A 283 11.91 -23.52 -3.00
C TYR A 283 13.05 -22.88 -3.82
N PHE A 284 14.29 -23.00 -3.33
CA PHE A 284 15.46 -22.37 -3.93
C PHE A 284 16.24 -23.34 -4.83
N ILE A 285 16.29 -23.05 -6.12
CA ILE A 285 17.09 -23.77 -7.12
C ILE A 285 18.50 -23.13 -7.16
N GLY A 286 19.24 -23.36 -6.07
CA GLY A 286 20.49 -22.65 -5.80
C GLY A 286 20.26 -21.16 -5.47
N PRO A 287 21.33 -20.37 -5.31
CA PRO A 287 21.26 -19.04 -4.71
C PRO A 287 20.78 -17.93 -5.67
N LYS A 288 20.00 -18.27 -6.70
CA LYS A 288 19.64 -17.35 -7.82
C LYS A 288 18.21 -17.47 -8.33
N LEU A 289 17.48 -18.52 -7.97
CA LEU A 289 16.13 -18.80 -8.48
C LEU A 289 15.27 -19.36 -7.34
N GLU A 290 14.24 -18.61 -6.95
CA GLU A 290 13.16 -19.04 -6.07
C GLU A 290 11.95 -19.41 -6.92
N ILE A 291 11.32 -20.55 -6.62
CA ILE A 291 9.97 -20.89 -7.10
C ILE A 291 9.05 -20.86 -5.88
N PHE A 292 7.95 -20.12 -5.93
CA PHE A 292 7.06 -19.93 -4.79
C PHE A 292 5.59 -20.17 -5.10
N SER A 293 4.85 -20.50 -4.06
CA SER A 293 3.39 -20.55 -3.98
C SER A 293 2.96 -19.79 -2.71
N GLU A 294 1.81 -19.15 -2.72
CA GLU A 294 1.30 -18.32 -1.63
C GLU A 294 -0.10 -18.77 -1.22
N GLY A 295 -0.76 -17.98 -0.38
CA GLY A 295 -2.21 -17.92 -0.32
C GLY A 295 -2.73 -16.99 0.74
N VAL A 296 -3.90 -16.44 0.48
CA VAL A 296 -4.58 -15.52 1.39
C VAL A 296 -6.04 -15.90 1.45
N ILE A 297 -6.57 -15.98 2.65
CA ILE A 297 -8.02 -15.97 2.88
C ILE A 297 -8.35 -14.69 3.65
N ASP A 298 -9.24 -13.88 3.10
CA ASP A 298 -9.66 -12.60 3.67
C ASP A 298 -11.16 -12.55 3.94
N THR A 299 -11.56 -11.77 4.94
CA THR A 299 -12.95 -11.35 5.12
C THR A 299 -12.99 -9.87 5.48
N ARG A 300 -13.84 -9.13 4.78
CA ARG A 300 -14.10 -7.71 5.00
C ARG A 300 -15.48 -7.56 5.61
N VAL A 301 -15.55 -6.92 6.78
CA VAL A 301 -16.79 -6.65 7.52
C VAL A 301 -16.98 -5.15 7.59
N HIS A 302 -18.14 -4.65 7.16
CA HIS A 302 -18.46 -3.23 7.18
C HIS A 302 -19.10 -2.83 8.52
N ASP A 303 -18.83 -1.61 8.98
CA ASP A 303 -19.40 -1.08 10.23
C ASP A 303 -20.92 -0.84 10.13
N ARG A 304 -21.43 -0.71 8.89
CA ARG A 304 -22.86 -0.75 8.54
C ARG A 304 -23.19 -2.05 7.83
N GLU A 305 -24.30 -2.69 8.19
CA GLU A 305 -24.74 -3.93 7.51
C GLU A 305 -25.14 -3.68 6.04
N PHE A 306 -25.66 -2.50 5.71
CA PHE A 306 -26.14 -2.12 4.39
C PHE A 306 -25.49 -0.82 3.92
N ASP A 307 -25.17 -0.74 2.63
CA ASP A 307 -24.63 0.47 1.99
C ASP A 307 -25.73 1.51 1.66
N ARG A 308 -25.32 2.66 1.10
CA ARG A 308 -26.22 3.72 0.58
C ARG A 308 -27.25 3.25 -0.45
N ASN A 309 -27.03 2.10 -1.09
CA ASN A 309 -27.91 1.50 -2.09
C ASN A 309 -28.86 0.44 -1.49
N GLY A 310 -28.61 -0.01 -0.26
CA GLY A 310 -29.35 -1.07 0.43
C GLY A 310 -28.72 -2.46 0.29
N LEU A 311 -27.45 -2.57 -0.13
CA LEU A 311 -26.73 -3.81 -0.40
C LEU A 311 -25.76 -4.16 0.73
N ARG A 312 -25.62 -5.45 1.05
CA ARG A 312 -24.74 -5.92 2.14
C ARG A 312 -23.34 -6.28 1.62
N ARG A 313 -22.42 -5.32 1.68
CA ARG A 313 -21.06 -5.42 1.10
C ARG A 313 -20.02 -6.20 1.90
N ASP A 314 -20.36 -6.75 3.09
CA ASP A 314 -19.52 -7.75 3.76
C ASP A 314 -19.08 -8.85 2.76
N SER A 315 -17.82 -9.27 2.79
CA SER A 315 -17.29 -10.19 1.79
C SER A 315 -16.25 -11.17 2.35
N THR A 316 -16.02 -12.25 1.58
CA THR A 316 -14.93 -13.22 1.81
C THR A 316 -14.14 -13.44 0.52
N GLY A 317 -12.83 -13.21 0.58
CA GLY A 317 -11.89 -13.36 -0.54
C GLY A 317 -10.94 -14.55 -0.37
N GLN A 318 -10.44 -15.08 -1.49
CA GLN A 318 -9.53 -16.24 -1.53
C GLN A 318 -8.42 -16.10 -2.60
N SER A 319 -7.23 -16.57 -2.21
CA SER A 319 -5.95 -16.48 -2.91
C SER A 319 -5.03 -17.69 -2.55
N ILE A 320 -4.11 -18.09 -3.44
CA ILE A 320 -3.02 -19.12 -3.34
C ILE A 320 -1.77 -18.55 -4.11
N ALA A 321 -0.81 -19.27 -4.71
CA ALA A 321 0.02 -18.70 -5.82
C ALA A 321 0.72 -19.75 -6.70
N THR A 322 1.20 -19.30 -7.87
CA THR A 322 2.55 -19.70 -8.32
C THR A 322 3.33 -18.50 -8.88
N GLY A 323 4.62 -18.41 -8.55
CA GLY A 323 5.55 -17.41 -9.09
C GLY A 323 7.02 -17.86 -9.08
N LEU A 324 7.86 -17.01 -9.68
CA LEU A 324 9.30 -17.19 -9.84
C LEU A 324 10.02 -15.88 -9.47
N ARG A 325 11.05 -15.94 -8.61
CA ARG A 325 12.01 -14.83 -8.40
C ARG A 325 13.39 -15.23 -8.92
N TYR A 326 14.00 -14.38 -9.74
CA TYR A 326 15.29 -14.61 -10.36
C TYR A 326 16.26 -13.45 -10.10
N THR A 327 17.22 -13.71 -9.22
CA THR A 327 18.19 -12.72 -8.71
C THR A 327 19.63 -13.18 -9.03
N PRO A 328 20.05 -13.21 -10.31
CA PRO A 328 21.31 -13.85 -10.70
C PRO A 328 22.57 -13.10 -10.26
N SER A 329 22.43 -11.83 -9.87
CA SER A 329 23.47 -10.95 -9.32
C SER A 329 22.80 -9.66 -8.84
N ALA A 330 23.48 -8.82 -8.06
CA ALA A 330 22.97 -7.50 -7.66
C ALA A 330 22.64 -6.52 -8.82
N LEU A 331 22.91 -6.89 -10.09
CA LEU A 331 22.48 -6.12 -11.28
C LEU A 331 21.02 -6.36 -11.69
N LEU A 332 20.41 -7.48 -11.30
CA LEU A 332 19.07 -7.86 -11.73
C LEU A 332 18.35 -8.58 -10.60
N ASP A 333 17.17 -8.08 -10.25
CA ASP A 333 16.18 -8.78 -9.43
C ASP A 333 14.84 -8.73 -10.17
N ALA A 334 14.16 -9.87 -10.26
CA ALA A 334 12.97 -10.03 -11.10
C ALA A 334 12.03 -11.08 -10.50
N GLU A 335 10.85 -10.65 -10.04
CA GLU A 335 9.76 -11.51 -9.56
C GLU A 335 8.58 -11.44 -10.54
N VAL A 336 7.96 -12.59 -10.82
CA VAL A 336 6.76 -12.71 -11.64
C VAL A 336 5.87 -13.85 -11.14
N SER A 337 4.57 -13.58 -11.01
CA SER A 337 3.55 -14.53 -10.55
C SER A 337 2.24 -14.36 -11.30
N GLY A 338 1.35 -15.36 -11.23
CA GLY A 338 0.05 -15.27 -11.88
C GLY A 338 -0.90 -16.44 -11.60
N GLY A 339 -2.20 -16.15 -11.55
CA GLY A 339 -3.27 -17.09 -11.28
C GLY A 339 -4.66 -16.41 -11.23
N TYR A 340 -5.44 -16.50 -10.14
CA TYR A 340 -6.90 -16.23 -10.19
C TYR A 340 -7.61 -15.88 -8.85
N ARG A 341 -7.97 -14.62 -8.57
CA ARG A 341 -8.66 -14.23 -7.32
C ARG A 341 -10.18 -14.45 -7.38
N TRP A 342 -10.78 -14.74 -6.23
CA TRP A 342 -12.23 -14.76 -6.01
C TRP A 342 -12.59 -13.92 -4.77
N ARG A 343 -13.68 -13.14 -4.83
CA ARG A 343 -14.36 -12.51 -3.69
C ARG A 343 -15.87 -12.68 -3.82
N GLN A 344 -16.50 -13.24 -2.78
CA GLN A 344 -17.94 -13.38 -2.68
C GLN A 344 -18.51 -12.37 -1.69
N TYR A 345 -19.62 -11.74 -2.05
CA TYR A 345 -20.35 -10.79 -1.22
C TYR A 345 -21.49 -11.46 -0.44
N LYS A 346 -21.87 -10.84 0.69
CA LYS A 346 -22.96 -11.29 1.57
C LYS A 346 -24.35 -11.03 0.97
N ASP A 347 -24.45 -10.07 0.05
CA ASP A 347 -25.64 -9.90 -0.77
C ASP A 347 -25.61 -10.69 -2.08
N ALA A 348 -26.77 -11.20 -2.47
CA ALA A 348 -26.94 -12.06 -3.65
C ALA A 348 -27.34 -11.26 -4.90
N GLU A 349 -27.59 -9.95 -4.76
CA GLU A 349 -27.78 -9.02 -5.87
C GLU A 349 -26.44 -8.49 -6.42
N LEU A 350 -25.34 -8.64 -5.65
CA LEU A 350 -23.97 -8.32 -6.09
C LEU A 350 -23.29 -9.54 -6.74
N PRO A 351 -22.72 -9.41 -7.95
CA PRO A 351 -21.93 -10.48 -8.57
C PRO A 351 -20.60 -10.76 -7.83
N ASP A 352 -20.21 -12.04 -7.76
CA ASP A 352 -18.91 -12.49 -7.22
C ASP A 352 -17.74 -11.91 -8.06
N LEU A 353 -16.94 -11.02 -7.46
CA LEU A 353 -15.79 -10.39 -8.13
C LEU A 353 -14.65 -11.41 -8.28
N SER A 354 -14.37 -11.85 -9.50
CA SER A 354 -13.39 -12.92 -9.75
C SER A 354 -12.70 -12.83 -11.10
N GLY A 355 -11.43 -13.24 -11.18
CA GLY A 355 -10.65 -13.10 -12.41
C GLY A 355 -9.17 -13.46 -12.28
N PHE A 356 -8.51 -13.58 -13.44
CA PHE A 356 -7.08 -13.89 -13.48
C PHE A 356 -6.23 -12.72 -12.96
N THR A 357 -5.30 -13.04 -12.06
CA THR A 357 -4.29 -12.12 -11.52
C THR A 357 -2.92 -12.39 -12.16
N ALA A 358 -2.13 -11.34 -12.37
CA ALA A 358 -0.76 -11.44 -12.86
C ALA A 358 0.05 -10.22 -12.38
N ASP A 359 1.22 -10.49 -11.80
CA ASP A 359 1.98 -9.50 -11.04
C ASP A 359 3.48 -9.64 -11.36
N VAL A 360 4.16 -8.51 -11.50
CA VAL A 360 5.55 -8.41 -11.99
C VAL A 360 6.28 -7.30 -11.23
N SER A 361 7.45 -7.62 -10.69
CA SER A 361 8.40 -6.64 -10.16
C SER A 361 9.79 -6.90 -10.73
N LEU A 362 10.33 -5.95 -11.50
CA LEU A 362 11.63 -6.07 -12.16
C LEU A 362 12.47 -4.82 -11.86
N THR A 363 13.61 -5.00 -11.20
CA THR A 363 14.65 -3.98 -11.01
C THR A 363 15.94 -4.41 -11.70
N TRP A 364 16.30 -3.69 -12.77
CA TRP A 364 17.51 -3.94 -13.56
C TRP A 364 18.46 -2.73 -13.51
N ARG A 365 19.60 -2.90 -12.84
CA ARG A 365 20.71 -1.92 -12.81
C ARG A 365 21.52 -2.02 -14.10
N ALA A 366 20.93 -1.55 -15.20
CA ALA A 366 21.48 -1.60 -16.55
C ALA A 366 22.89 -1.00 -16.67
N THR A 367 23.21 0.02 -15.86
CA THR A 367 24.60 0.47 -15.62
C THR A 367 24.76 0.91 -14.17
N ALA A 368 26.00 1.17 -13.73
CA ALA A 368 26.28 1.79 -12.42
C ALA A 368 25.67 3.20 -12.24
N LEU A 369 25.11 3.80 -13.29
CA LEU A 369 24.40 5.10 -13.26
C LEU A 369 22.95 5.00 -13.75
N THR A 370 22.43 3.81 -14.09
CA THR A 370 21.09 3.66 -14.69
C THR A 370 20.38 2.43 -14.14
N THR A 371 19.25 2.67 -13.48
CA THR A 371 18.33 1.61 -13.05
C THR A 371 17.04 1.72 -13.86
N VAL A 372 16.59 0.59 -14.39
CA VAL A 372 15.28 0.43 -15.02
C VAL A 372 14.40 -0.36 -14.05
N ARG A 373 13.18 0.13 -13.83
CA ARG A 373 12.13 -0.54 -13.06
C ARG A 373 10.95 -0.85 -13.98
N LEU A 374 10.34 -2.01 -13.82
CA LEU A 374 9.06 -2.37 -14.43
C LEU A 374 8.20 -3.04 -13.36
N THR A 375 7.01 -2.51 -13.16
CA THR A 375 5.99 -3.03 -12.26
C THR A 375 4.69 -3.24 -13.04
N ALA A 376 4.03 -4.37 -12.83
CA ALA A 376 2.67 -4.63 -13.32
C ALA A 376 1.92 -5.46 -12.28
N GLY A 377 0.59 -5.37 -12.26
CA GLY A 377 -0.21 -6.10 -11.28
C GLY A 377 -1.70 -6.10 -11.60
N THR A 378 -2.44 -6.88 -10.81
CA THR A 378 -3.90 -6.99 -10.91
C THR A 378 -4.58 -6.72 -9.56
N LEU A 379 -5.37 -5.66 -9.50
CA LEU A 379 -6.05 -5.17 -8.31
C LEU A 379 -7.52 -5.61 -8.30
N PHE A 380 -8.10 -5.63 -7.10
CA PHE A 380 -9.48 -6.07 -6.84
C PHE A 380 -10.08 -5.12 -5.81
N ASP A 381 -10.59 -4.00 -6.31
CA ASP A 381 -11.07 -2.87 -5.54
C ASP A 381 -12.59 -2.98 -5.30
N ASP A 382 -13.05 -2.61 -4.11
CA ASP A 382 -14.49 -2.58 -3.80
C ASP A 382 -15.06 -1.19 -4.17
N THR A 383 -16.28 -1.15 -4.72
CA THR A 383 -16.93 0.09 -5.20
C THR A 383 -18.21 0.40 -4.43
N THR A 384 -18.67 1.65 -4.46
CA THR A 384 -19.99 2.09 -3.98
C THR A 384 -20.99 2.39 -5.10
N LEU A 385 -20.56 2.31 -6.36
CA LEU A 385 -21.42 2.45 -7.54
C LEU A 385 -22.63 1.50 -7.47
N VAL A 386 -23.77 2.02 -7.93
CA VAL A 386 -25.04 1.28 -8.01
C VAL A 386 -24.88 0.08 -8.94
N ASP A 387 -25.47 -1.06 -8.57
CA ASP A 387 -25.43 -2.35 -9.27
C ASP A 387 -24.04 -2.99 -9.48
N ALA A 388 -22.95 -2.33 -9.04
CA ALA A 388 -21.58 -2.81 -9.18
C ALA A 388 -21.04 -3.40 -7.87
N SER A 389 -20.31 -4.52 -7.96
CA SER A 389 -19.71 -5.18 -6.78
C SER A 389 -18.29 -4.71 -6.48
N GLY A 390 -17.49 -4.46 -7.53
CA GLY A 390 -16.14 -3.90 -7.46
C GLY A 390 -15.56 -3.67 -8.84
N SER A 391 -14.26 -3.42 -8.93
CA SER A 391 -13.51 -3.35 -10.18
C SER A 391 -12.27 -4.26 -10.17
N ILE A 392 -11.88 -4.71 -11.36
CA ILE A 392 -10.63 -5.44 -11.60
C ILE A 392 -9.71 -4.51 -12.39
N SER A 393 -8.75 -3.92 -11.70
CA SER A 393 -7.80 -2.94 -12.26
C SER A 393 -6.51 -3.66 -12.69
N ARG A 394 -6.08 -3.49 -13.95
CA ARG A 394 -4.82 -4.06 -14.47
C ARG A 394 -3.88 -2.93 -14.87
N PHE A 395 -2.71 -2.86 -14.23
CA PHE A 395 -1.76 -1.78 -14.44
C PHE A 395 -0.39 -2.27 -14.95
N VAL A 396 0.31 -1.39 -15.65
CA VAL A 396 1.73 -1.51 -15.98
C VAL A 396 2.40 -0.15 -15.89
N ARG A 397 3.55 -0.08 -15.21
CA ARG A 397 4.37 1.13 -15.06
C ARG A 397 5.84 0.80 -15.29
N GLY A 398 6.46 1.51 -16.23
CA GLY A 398 7.90 1.45 -16.50
C GLY A 398 8.59 2.74 -16.06
N GLU A 399 9.76 2.62 -15.44
CA GLU A 399 10.54 3.75 -14.91
C GLU A 399 12.03 3.59 -15.22
N VAL A 400 12.71 4.70 -15.48
CA VAL A 400 14.16 4.79 -15.65
C VAL A 400 14.70 5.89 -14.74
N ILE A 401 15.57 5.50 -13.82
CA ILE A 401 16.33 6.40 -12.94
C ILE A 401 17.77 6.48 -13.47
N HIS A 402 18.27 7.69 -13.73
CA HIS A 402 19.60 7.93 -14.26
C HIS A 402 20.37 8.99 -13.45
N ALA A 403 21.46 8.56 -12.81
CA ALA A 403 22.43 9.43 -12.16
C ALA A 403 23.34 10.12 -13.21
N LEU A 404 22.78 11.11 -13.91
CA LEU A 404 23.49 11.93 -14.91
C LEU A 404 24.79 12.54 -14.35
N ARG A 405 24.81 12.86 -13.06
CA ARG A 405 26.01 13.19 -12.28
C ARG A 405 25.84 12.63 -10.86
N ARG A 406 26.94 12.54 -10.10
CA ARG A 406 26.94 12.23 -8.64
C ARG A 406 25.98 13.07 -7.80
N ASN A 407 25.55 14.22 -8.34
CA ASN A 407 24.69 15.18 -7.67
C ASN A 407 23.50 15.62 -8.54
N VAL A 408 23.25 14.97 -9.68
CA VAL A 408 22.11 15.22 -10.57
C VAL A 408 21.50 13.90 -11.00
N GLU A 409 20.30 13.63 -10.52
CA GLU A 409 19.50 12.46 -10.85
C GLU A 409 18.33 12.86 -11.73
N LEU A 410 18.02 12.04 -12.74
CA LEU A 410 16.87 12.19 -13.62
C LEU A 410 15.99 10.95 -13.51
N THR A 411 14.68 11.14 -13.44
CA THR A 411 13.68 10.07 -13.44
C THR A 411 12.77 10.27 -14.64
N ALA A 412 12.45 9.20 -15.36
CA ALA A 412 11.39 9.20 -16.36
C ALA A 412 10.53 7.96 -16.16
N ALA A 413 9.21 8.13 -16.02
CA ALA A 413 8.27 7.03 -15.86
C ALA A 413 7.05 7.20 -16.77
N VAL A 414 6.46 6.07 -17.17
CA VAL A 414 5.19 6.00 -17.91
C VAL A 414 4.38 4.84 -17.39
N GLY A 415 3.06 4.96 -17.40
CA GLY A 415 2.17 3.87 -17.02
C GLY A 415 0.83 3.90 -17.74
N ALA A 416 0.15 2.76 -17.72
CA ALA A 416 -1.21 2.57 -18.17
C ALA A 416 -1.93 1.66 -17.18
N GLU A 417 -3.18 1.97 -16.87
CA GLU A 417 -4.05 1.19 -16.00
C GLU A 417 -5.45 1.15 -16.63
N THR A 418 -6.11 -0.01 -16.59
CA THR A 418 -7.50 -0.19 -17.06
C THR A 418 -8.29 -0.88 -15.96
N ALA A 419 -9.42 -0.30 -15.56
CA ALA A 419 -10.34 -0.83 -14.56
C ALA A 419 -11.66 -1.24 -15.23
N GLU A 420 -11.95 -2.54 -15.16
CA GLU A 420 -13.20 -3.17 -15.62
C GLU A 420 -14.13 -3.29 -14.41
N PHE A 421 -15.33 -2.71 -14.43
CA PHE A 421 -16.27 -2.74 -13.29
C PHE A 421 -17.25 -3.92 -13.40
N GLU A 422 -17.34 -4.74 -12.35
CA GLU A 422 -18.18 -5.95 -12.34
C GLU A 422 -19.62 -5.61 -11.90
N GLY A 423 -20.59 -6.00 -12.74
CA GLY A 423 -22.02 -5.68 -12.60
C GLY A 423 -22.55 -4.55 -13.50
N ILE A 424 -21.70 -3.68 -14.04
CA ILE A 424 -22.08 -2.54 -14.88
C ILE A 424 -21.25 -2.43 -16.17
N ASP A 425 -21.78 -1.77 -17.20
CA ASP A 425 -21.05 -1.45 -18.44
C ASP A 425 -20.16 -0.22 -18.21
N ARG A 426 -19.09 -0.36 -17.42
CA ARG A 426 -18.07 0.69 -17.21
C ARG A 426 -16.64 0.16 -17.35
N ASP A 427 -15.90 0.81 -18.24
CA ASP A 427 -14.46 0.65 -18.45
C ASP A 427 -13.79 2.02 -18.31
N ASP A 428 -12.87 2.16 -17.35
CA ASP A 428 -12.00 3.33 -17.21
C ASP A 428 -10.56 2.97 -17.59
N THR A 429 -9.84 3.87 -18.26
CA THR A 429 -8.42 3.69 -18.60
C THR A 429 -7.61 4.96 -18.34
N VAL A 430 -6.60 4.84 -17.49
CA VAL A 430 -5.72 5.92 -17.05
C VAL A 430 -4.32 5.76 -17.65
N TYR A 431 -3.87 6.79 -18.35
CA TYR A 431 -2.48 6.92 -18.82
C TYR A 431 -1.72 7.92 -17.95
N THR A 432 -0.49 7.56 -17.56
CA THR A 432 0.39 8.41 -16.77
C THR A 432 1.76 8.59 -17.43
N GLY A 433 2.34 9.78 -17.28
CA GLY A 433 3.70 10.08 -17.73
C GLY A 433 4.35 11.08 -16.79
N GLU A 434 5.60 10.82 -16.38
CA GLU A 434 6.32 11.62 -15.40
C GLU A 434 7.79 11.83 -15.80
N LEU A 435 8.27 13.06 -15.63
CA LEU A 435 9.67 13.45 -15.72
C LEU A 435 10.06 14.16 -14.42
N GLY A 436 11.05 13.60 -13.72
CA GLY A 436 11.63 14.14 -12.50
C GLY A 436 13.10 14.50 -12.67
N ALA A 437 13.57 15.50 -11.94
CA ALA A 437 14.98 15.83 -11.82
C ALA A 437 15.31 16.30 -10.39
N GLU A 438 16.34 15.74 -9.76
CA GLU A 438 16.89 16.24 -8.51
C GLU A 438 18.33 16.72 -8.69
N TRP A 439 18.61 17.97 -8.28
CA TRP A 439 19.97 18.51 -8.19
C TRP A 439 20.34 18.70 -6.72
N LYS A 440 21.20 17.82 -6.21
CA LYS A 440 21.84 17.93 -4.90
C LYS A 440 22.92 19.02 -4.97
N PHE A 441 22.78 20.11 -4.21
CA PHE A 441 23.83 21.15 -4.09
C PHE A 441 24.93 20.70 -3.12
N ASN A 442 24.53 20.05 -2.02
CA ASN A 442 25.37 19.51 -0.95
C ASN A 442 24.55 18.49 -0.13
N ARG A 443 25.16 17.83 0.86
CA ARG A 443 24.52 16.80 1.72
C ARG A 443 23.23 17.22 2.44
N ARG A 444 22.92 18.52 2.51
CA ARG A 444 21.75 19.05 3.22
C ARG A 444 20.74 19.78 2.33
N PHE A 445 21.09 20.14 1.10
CA PHE A 445 20.22 20.95 0.24
C PHE A 445 20.23 20.46 -1.20
N GLY A 446 19.05 20.34 -1.77
CA GLY A 446 18.83 20.10 -3.20
C GLY A 446 17.62 20.87 -3.74
N VAL A 447 17.51 20.94 -5.06
CA VAL A 447 16.30 21.37 -5.77
C VAL A 447 15.74 20.18 -6.54
N ASN A 448 14.42 20.00 -6.48
CA ASN A 448 13.70 19.02 -7.27
C ASN A 448 12.75 19.71 -8.26
N ALA A 449 12.60 19.14 -9.45
CA ALA A 449 11.60 19.53 -10.43
C ALA A 449 10.81 18.29 -10.87
N ARG A 450 9.50 18.44 -11.08
CA ARG A 450 8.59 17.38 -11.55
C ARG A 450 7.68 17.95 -12.64
N LEU A 451 7.50 17.19 -13.70
CA LEU A 451 6.42 17.33 -14.67
C LEU A 451 5.69 16.00 -14.72
N ALA A 452 4.44 15.95 -14.29
CA ALA A 452 3.59 14.78 -14.40
C ALA A 452 2.36 15.09 -15.25
N HIS A 453 1.86 14.10 -15.97
CA HIS A 453 0.67 14.17 -16.81
C HIS A 453 -0.18 12.93 -16.56
N THR A 454 -1.48 13.12 -16.44
CA THR A 454 -2.48 12.07 -16.21
C THR A 454 -3.64 12.31 -17.16
N LYS A 455 -4.07 11.27 -17.86
CA LYS A 455 -5.25 11.30 -18.72
C LYS A 455 -6.11 10.07 -18.44
N GLN A 456 -7.36 10.28 -18.05
CA GLN A 456 -8.37 9.25 -17.97
C GLN A 456 -9.26 9.30 -19.21
N ILE A 457 -9.59 8.13 -19.74
CA ILE A 457 -10.60 7.93 -20.77
C ILE A 457 -11.60 6.93 -20.22
N SER A 458 -12.90 7.21 -20.34
CA SER A 458 -13.97 6.35 -19.85
C SER A 458 -14.99 6.05 -20.94
N ASN A 459 -15.72 4.94 -20.82
CA ASN A 459 -16.89 4.67 -21.65
C ASN A 459 -18.17 5.42 -21.16
N VAL A 460 -18.17 5.99 -19.95
CA VAL A 460 -19.32 6.74 -19.39
C VAL A 460 -19.17 8.26 -19.46
N ASP A 461 -20.28 8.96 -19.71
CA ASP A 461 -20.34 10.42 -19.82
C ASP A 461 -19.77 11.11 -18.57
N GLY A 462 -18.72 11.93 -18.77
CA GLY A 462 -18.08 12.71 -17.71
C GLY A 462 -16.94 12.00 -16.95
N GLY A 463 -16.63 10.73 -17.25
CA GLY A 463 -15.48 10.01 -16.68
C GLY A 463 -14.12 10.39 -17.28
N ASP A 464 -14.11 11.07 -18.42
CA ASP A 464 -12.92 11.62 -19.09
C ASP A 464 -12.30 12.79 -18.31
N PHE A 465 -10.98 12.80 -18.13
CA PHE A 465 -10.24 13.99 -17.70
C PHE A 465 -8.80 14.02 -18.20
N GLU A 466 -8.20 15.22 -18.21
CA GLU A 466 -6.77 15.41 -18.47
C GLU A 466 -6.19 16.41 -17.47
N ALA A 467 -5.01 16.11 -16.92
CA ALA A 467 -4.34 16.89 -15.88
C ALA A 467 -2.82 16.93 -16.12
N THR A 468 -2.21 18.11 -15.99
CA THR A 468 -0.75 18.29 -16.08
C THR A 468 -0.25 19.08 -14.88
N LEU A 469 0.63 18.44 -14.10
CA LEU A 469 1.24 18.94 -12.87
C LEU A 469 2.66 19.41 -13.15
N TYR A 470 2.92 20.69 -12.93
CA TYR A 470 4.25 21.29 -12.90
C TYR A 470 4.64 21.55 -11.44
N GLN A 471 5.85 21.16 -11.02
CA GLN A 471 6.36 21.38 -9.67
C GLN A 471 7.84 21.77 -9.68
N LEU A 472 8.19 22.73 -8.82
CA LEU A 472 9.57 23.03 -8.45
C LEU A 472 9.66 23.12 -6.92
N GLY A 473 10.73 22.62 -6.32
CA GLY A 473 10.93 22.71 -4.89
C GLY A 473 12.37 22.72 -4.43
N ILE A 474 12.52 22.92 -3.12
CA ILE A 474 13.78 22.84 -2.38
C ILE A 474 13.61 21.80 -1.29
N ARG A 475 14.54 20.84 -1.23
CA ARG A 475 14.66 19.91 -0.11
C ARG A 475 15.77 20.33 0.85
N PHE A 476 15.48 20.25 2.14
CA PHE A 476 16.43 20.13 3.23
C PHE A 476 16.57 18.66 3.66
N ARG A 477 17.79 18.19 3.95
CA ARG A 477 18.10 16.85 4.49
C ARG A 477 19.00 16.95 5.73
N TYR A 478 18.85 16.04 6.69
CA TYR A 478 19.68 15.97 7.91
C TYR A 478 20.10 14.55 8.28
#